data_AF-A0A2G2G6X5-F1
#
_entry.id   AF-A0A2G2G6X5-F1
#
_cell.length_a   1.000
_cell.length_b   1.000
_cell.length_c   1.000
_cell.angle_alpha   90.00
_cell.angle_beta   90.00
_cell.angle_gamma   90.00
#
_symmetry.space_group_name_H-M   'P 1'
#
loop_
_entity.id
_entity.type
_entity.pdbx_description
1 polymer ?
#
loop_
_entity_poly.entity_id
_entity_poly.type
_entity_poly.pdbx_seq_one_letter_code
_entity_poly.pdbx_strand_id
1 'polypeptide(L)'
;MVFNQEISFYKNIQNSLLMNQNSLENTAELLETTIGSLTNRINNKFTRVSKKHPKGQSTNLDKKIFTYLEKNCPGFKKYCKQNNIHLVS
;
A
#
# COMPACT_ATOMS: atom_id res chain seq x y z
N MET A 1 -2.50 1.27 -16.09
CA MET A 1 -3.70 1.91 -15.50
C MET A 1 -3.27 3.11 -14.68
N VAL A 2 -4.06 4.18 -14.62
CA VAL A 2 -3.86 5.29 -13.69
C VAL A 2 -4.84 5.09 -12.54
N PHE A 3 -4.41 5.32 -11.29
CA PHE A 3 -5.32 5.24 -10.15
C PHE A 3 -6.42 6.29 -10.29
N ASN A 4 -7.67 5.87 -10.15
CA ASN A 4 -8.83 6.76 -10.21
C ASN A 4 -8.97 7.49 -8.86
N GLN A 5 -9.07 8.81 -8.89
CA GLN A 5 -9.22 9.66 -7.70
C GLN A 5 -10.59 9.49 -7.01
N GLU A 6 -11.61 9.06 -7.74
CA GLU A 6 -12.97 8.77 -7.22
C GLU A 6 -13.04 7.41 -6.51
N ILE A 7 -12.03 6.57 -6.70
CA ILE A 7 -11.94 5.24 -6.09
C ILE A 7 -10.99 5.28 -4.89
N SER A 8 -11.32 4.53 -3.84
CA SER A 8 -10.45 4.42 -2.67
C SER A 8 -9.07 3.88 -3.04
N PHE A 9 -8.05 4.31 -2.30
CA PHE A 9 -6.66 3.86 -2.50
C PHE A 9 -6.53 2.33 -2.49
N TYR A 10 -7.22 1.67 -1.55
CA TYR A 10 -7.26 0.22 -1.44
C TYR A 10 -7.81 -0.44 -2.72
N LYS A 11 -8.94 0.06 -3.23
CA LYS A 11 -9.59 -0.52 -4.41
C LYS A 11 -8.79 -0.26 -5.68
N ASN A 12 -8.09 0.87 -5.78
CA ASN A 12 -7.10 1.09 -6.84
C ASN A 12 -5.96 0.06 -6.80
N ILE A 13 -5.40 -0.22 -5.62
CA ILE A 13 -4.36 -1.24 -5.47
C ILE A 13 -4.90 -2.63 -5.82
N GLN A 14 -6.07 -2.99 -5.30
CA GLN A 14 -6.70 -4.29 -5.59
C GLN A 14 -6.90 -4.48 -7.10
N ASN A 15 -7.47 -3.49 -7.79
CA ASN A 15 -7.64 -3.54 -9.24
C ASN A 15 -6.30 -3.63 -9.98
N SER A 16 -5.30 -2.87 -9.53
CA SER A 16 -3.98 -2.89 -10.16
C SER A 16 -3.26 -4.22 -9.97
N LEU A 17 -3.43 -4.90 -8.83
CA LEU A 17 -2.89 -6.24 -8.60
C LEU A 17 -3.58 -7.27 -9.50
N LEU A 18 -4.91 -7.21 -9.59
CA LEU A 18 -5.69 -8.11 -10.45
C LEU A 18 -5.30 -7.99 -11.92
N MET A 19 -5.04 -6.77 -12.40
CA MET A 19 -4.53 -6.55 -13.76
C MET A 19 -3.17 -7.22 -14.04
N ASN A 20 -2.35 -7.40 -13.00
CA ASN A 20 -1.08 -8.11 -13.09
C ASN A 20 -1.19 -9.59 -12.73
N GLN A 21 -2.40 -10.17 -12.79
CA GLN A 21 -2.69 -11.56 -12.44
C GLN A 21 -2.25 -11.94 -11.01
N ASN A 22 -2.15 -10.96 -10.11
CA ASN A 22 -1.83 -11.16 -8.70
C ASN A 22 -3.06 -10.91 -7.83
N SER A 23 -3.26 -11.76 -6.82
CA SER A 23 -4.22 -11.52 -5.75
C SER A 23 -3.57 -10.83 -4.55
N LEU A 24 -4.41 -10.37 -3.62
CA LEU A 24 -3.92 -9.90 -2.32
C LEU A 24 -3.34 -11.05 -1.49
N GLU A 25 -3.89 -12.27 -1.59
CA GLU A 25 -3.30 -13.50 -1.03
C GLU A 25 -1.85 -13.66 -1.50
N ASN A 26 -1.64 -13.79 -2.81
CA ASN A 26 -0.32 -14.06 -3.39
C ASN A 26 0.66 -12.93 -3.06
N THR A 27 0.20 -11.68 -3.12
CA THR A 27 1.03 -10.53 -2.75
C THR A 27 1.43 -10.57 -1.28
N ALA A 28 0.53 -10.97 -0.38
CA ALA A 28 0.86 -11.11 1.03
C ALA A 28 1.90 -12.22 1.25
N GLU A 29 1.75 -13.36 0.58
CA GLU A 29 2.73 -14.47 0.62
C GLU A 29 4.10 -14.05 0.11
N LEU A 30 4.18 -13.39 -1.06
CA LEU A 30 5.43 -12.86 -1.63
C LEU A 30 6.13 -11.86 -0.69
N LEU A 31 5.35 -11.13 0.09
CA LEU A 31 5.85 -10.15 1.05
C LEU A 31 6.11 -10.74 2.44
N GLU A 32 5.94 -12.05 2.61
CA GLU A 32 6.09 -12.79 3.87
C GLU A 32 5.21 -12.17 4.98
N THR A 33 3.95 -11.88 4.63
CA THR A 33 2.98 -11.29 5.54
C THR A 33 1.60 -11.91 5.38
N THR A 34 0.63 -11.48 6.19
CA THR A 34 -0.75 -11.93 6.10
C THR A 34 -1.59 -10.95 5.29
N ILE A 35 -2.67 -11.44 4.67
CA ILE A 35 -3.64 -10.60 3.94
C ILE A 35 -4.17 -9.50 4.85
N GLY A 36 -4.54 -9.85 6.09
CA GLY A 36 -4.99 -8.86 7.08
C GLY A 36 -3.95 -7.79 7.36
N SER A 37 -2.68 -8.18 7.47
CA SER A 37 -1.56 -7.25 7.64
C SER A 37 -1.33 -6.34 6.43
N LEU A 38 -1.45 -6.87 5.21
CA LEU A 38 -1.32 -6.14 3.96
C LEU A 38 -2.47 -5.14 3.79
N THR A 39 -3.71 -5.62 3.91
CA THR A 39 -4.94 -4.82 3.81
C THR A 39 -4.96 -3.69 4.82
N ASN A 40 -4.61 -3.97 6.07
CA ASN A 40 -4.58 -2.93 7.11
C ASN A 40 -3.55 -1.83 6.78
N ARG A 41 -2.38 -2.21 6.26
CA ARG A 41 -1.33 -1.23 5.90
C ARG A 41 -1.71 -0.39 4.69
N ILE A 42 -2.34 -0.98 3.69
CA ILE A 42 -2.86 -0.26 2.53
C ILE A 42 -3.95 0.74 2.97
N ASN A 43 -4.92 0.28 3.77
CA ASN A 43 -6.00 1.14 4.25
C ASN A 43 -5.49 2.29 5.13
N ASN A 44 -4.52 2.03 5.99
CA ASN A 44 -3.87 3.05 6.81
C ASN A 44 -2.83 3.88 6.05
N LYS A 45 -2.70 3.69 4.73
CA LYS A 45 -1.78 4.43 3.87
C LYS A 45 -0.35 4.43 4.44
N PHE A 46 0.08 3.28 4.98
CA PHE A 46 1.42 3.09 5.57
C PHE A 46 1.74 3.95 6.81
N THR A 47 0.74 4.62 7.38
CA THR A 47 0.89 5.42 8.60
C THR A 47 0.42 4.62 9.81
N ARG A 48 1.24 4.50 10.85
CA ARG A 48 0.84 3.88 12.13
C ARG A 48 0.84 4.90 13.26
N VAL A 49 -0.34 5.38 13.62
CA VAL A 49 -0.52 6.19 14.83
C VAL A 49 -0.77 5.23 16.00
N SER A 50 0.12 5.21 16.99
CA SER A 50 -0.06 4.43 18.21
C SER A 50 0.52 5.18 19.41
N LYS A 51 0.21 4.74 20.64
CA LYS A 51 0.83 5.32 21.85
C LYS A 51 2.36 5.29 21.82
N LYS A 52 2.98 4.32 21.13
CA LYS A 52 4.44 4.23 20.94
C LYS A 52 4.96 5.09 19.79
N HIS A 53 4.12 5.41 18.80
CA HIS A 53 4.47 6.19 17.62
C HIS A 53 3.42 7.28 17.37
N PRO A 54 3.40 8.34 18.20
CA PRO A 54 2.34 9.35 18.17
C PRO A 54 2.36 10.20 16.89
N LYS A 55 3.50 10.26 16.19
CA LYS A 55 3.66 11.02 14.94
C LYS A 55 3.37 10.21 13.66
N GLY A 56 2.99 8.94 13.79
CA GLY A 56 2.93 8.03 12.65
C GLY A 56 4.33 7.57 12.26
N GLN A 57 4.64 6.28 12.34
CA GLN A 57 5.89 5.75 11.79
C GLN A 57 5.62 4.54 10.90
N SER A 58 6.31 4.50 9.77
CA SER A 58 6.30 3.37 8.86
C SER A 58 7.32 2.33 9.32
N THR A 59 6.86 1.09 9.42
CA THR A 59 7.69 -0.08 9.73
C THR A 59 8.46 -0.57 8.51
N ASN A 60 9.44 -1.45 8.69
CA ASN A 60 10.14 -2.09 7.58
C ASN A 60 9.18 -2.84 6.64
N LEU A 61 8.11 -3.44 7.18
CA LEU A 61 7.09 -4.09 6.35
C LEU A 61 6.29 -3.07 5.52
N ASP A 62 6.03 -1.87 6.06
CA ASP A 62 5.41 -0.80 5.29
C ASP A 62 6.31 -0.39 4.12
N LYS A 63 7.63 -0.28 4.34
CA LYS A 63 8.61 -0.01 3.27
C LYS A 63 8.62 -1.11 2.21
N LYS A 64 8.59 -2.38 2.62
CA LYS A 64 8.57 -3.56 1.73
C LYS A 64 7.33 -3.53 0.84
N ILE A 65 6.15 -3.33 1.43
CA ILE A 65 4.88 -3.26 0.69
C ILE A 65 4.86 -2.04 -0.24
N PHE A 66 5.24 -0.86 0.25
CA PHE A 66 5.25 0.37 -0.56
C PHE A 66 6.14 0.21 -1.80
N THR A 67 7.35 -0.33 -1.62
CA THR A 67 8.29 -0.57 -2.72
C THR A 67 7.74 -1.59 -3.71
N TYR A 68 7.08 -2.64 -3.23
CA TYR A 68 6.45 -3.63 -4.10
C TYR A 68 5.33 -3.01 -4.94
N LEU A 69 4.44 -2.24 -4.33
CA LEU A 69 3.33 -1.58 -5.03
C LEU A 69 3.83 -0.47 -5.97
N GLU A 70 4.91 0.23 -5.62
CA GLU A 70 5.52 1.21 -6.53
C GLU A 70 6.01 0.57 -7.83
N LYS A 71 6.61 -0.62 -7.74
CA LYS A 71 7.13 -1.36 -8.90
C LYS A 71 6.04 -2.06 -9.69
N ASN A 72 5.06 -2.64 -8.99
CA ASN A 72 4.07 -3.52 -9.60
C ASN A 72 2.74 -2.84 -9.89
N CYS A 73 2.39 -1.71 -9.28
CA CYS A 73 1.12 -1.03 -9.52
C CYS A 73 1.34 0.27 -10.32
N PRO A 74 1.08 0.29 -11.65
CA PRO A 74 1.18 1.50 -12.45
C PRO A 74 0.31 2.62 -11.88
N GLY A 75 0.86 3.83 -11.82
CA GLY A 75 0.17 5.00 -11.29
C GLY A 75 0.18 5.13 -9.75
N PHE A 76 0.63 4.11 -9.02
CA PHE A 76 0.75 4.15 -7.55
C PHE A 76 1.57 5.36 -7.08
N LYS A 77 2.80 5.51 -7.58
CA LYS A 77 3.72 6.58 -7.18
C LYS A 77 3.12 7.98 -7.40
N LYS A 78 2.48 8.18 -8.56
CA LYS A 78 1.85 9.45 -8.93
C LYS A 78 0.67 9.75 -8.00
N TYR A 79 -0.19 8.76 -7.75
CA TYR A 79 -1.32 8.91 -6.84
C TYR A 79 -0.87 9.22 -5.42
N CYS A 80 0.15 8.52 -4.92
CA CYS A 80 0.74 8.75 -3.61
C CYS A 80 1.26 10.19 -3.49
N LYS A 81 2.00 10.69 -4.49
CA LYS A 81 2.48 12.09 -4.52
C LYS A 81 1.33 13.11 -4.53
N GLN A 82 0.27 12.87 -5.31
CA GLN A 82 -0.89 13.75 -5.40
C GLN A 82 -1.70 13.81 -4.10
N ASN A 83 -1.76 12.70 -3.37
CA ASN A 83 -2.52 12.56 -2.12
C ASN A 83 -1.66 12.66 -0.86
N ASN A 84 -0.41 13.13 -1.01
CA ASN A 84 0.57 13.26 0.06
C ASN A 84 0.79 11.97 0.89
N ILE A 85 0.66 10.81 0.25
CA ILE A 85 0.91 9.49 0.84
C ILE A 85 2.39 9.18 0.68
N HIS A 86 3.10 9.05 1.79
CA HIS A 86 4.51 8.71 1.82
C HIS A 86 4.82 7.89 3.07
N LEU A 87 5.93 7.17 3.03
CA LEU A 87 6.46 6.50 4.21
C LEU A 87 6.91 7.57 5.22
N VAL A 88 6.47 7.44 6.47
CA VAL A 88 6.83 8.36 7.56
C VAL A 88 7.98 7.74 8.34
N SER A 89 9.07 8.48 8.51
CA SER A 89 10.25 8.05 9.28
C SER A 89 10.22 8.60 10.70
#